data_AF-A0A377I768-F1
#
_entry.id   AF-A0A377I768-F1
#
_cell.length_a   1.000
_cell.length_b   1.000
_cell.length_c   1.000
_cell.angle_alpha   90.00
_cell.angle_beta   90.00
_cell.angle_gamma   90.00
#
_symmetry.space_group_name_H-M   'P 1'
#
loop_
_entity.id
_entity.type
_entity.pdbx_description
1 polymer ?
#
loop_
_entity_poly.entity_id
_entity_poly.type
_entity_poly.pdbx_seq_one_letter_code
_entity_poly.pdbx_strand_id
1 'polypeptide(L)' 'MSLDRIREIMSRYGRYDCFSIDYQRFRSDASKNRSYSSDSTIEYLHLCEKF' A
#
# COMPACT_ATOMS: atom_id res chain seq x y z
N MET A 1 0.75 -7.74 9.46
CA MET A 1 0.61 -6.55 10.32
C MET A 1 -0.58 -5.77 9.81
N SER A 2 -1.57 -5.48 10.65
CA SER A 2 -2.77 -4.73 10.26
C SER A 2 -2.51 -3.23 10.22
N LEU A 3 -3.14 -2.52 9.28
CA LEU A 3 -3.07 -1.06 9.14
C LEU A 3 -3.48 -0.33 10.43
N ASP A 4 -4.46 -0.87 11.17
CA ASP A 4 -4.86 -0.38 12.49
C ASP A 4 -3.69 -0.34 13.48
N ARG A 5 -2.89 -1.40 13.52
CA ARG A 5 -1.75 -1.47 14.45
C ARG A 5 -0.67 -0.46 14.07
N ILE A 6 -0.47 -0.24 12.78
CA ILE A 6 0.48 0.76 12.26
C ILE A 6 0.00 2.17 12.64
N ARG A 7 -1.29 2.45 12.46
CA ARG A 7 -1.92 3.72 12.85
C ARG A 7 -1.77 3.99 14.34
N GLU A 8 -2.04 2.99 15.18
CA GLU A 8 -1.94 3.15 16.63
C GLU A 8 -0.51 3.46 17.08
N ILE A 9 0.48 2.79 16.48
CA ILE A 9 1.90 3.02 16.78
C ILE A 9 2.32 4.41 16.27
N MET A 10 2.04 4.73 15.02
CA MET A 10 2.49 5.98 14.38
C MET A 10 1.80 7.22 14.98
N SER A 11 0.53 7.11 15.39
CA SER A 11 -0.19 8.19 16.06
C SER A 11 0.38 8.57 17.44
N ARG A 12 1.18 7.70 18.08
CA ARG A 12 1.88 8.05 19.34
C ARG A 12 3.07 8.97 19.11
N TYR A 13 3.63 8.97 17.90
CA TYR A 13 4.82 9.74 17.56
C TYR A 13 4.49 11.11 16.95
N GLY A 14 3.23 11.35 16.58
CA GLY A 14 2.80 12.57 15.91
C GLY A 14 1.50 12.37 15.16
N ARG A 15 1.20 13.30 14.24
CA ARG A 15 0.04 13.19 13.37
C ARG A 15 0.34 12.21 12.26
N TYR A 16 -0.44 11.13 12.19
CA TYR A 16 -0.30 10.08 11.19
C TYR A 16 -1.45 10.11 10.19
N ASP A 17 -1.10 10.16 8.92
CA ASP A 17 -2.01 10.13 7.77
C ASP A 17 -1.57 8.98 6.84
N CYS A 18 -2.53 8.22 6.31
CA CYS A 18 -2.23 7.14 5.36
C CYS A 18 -3.06 7.30 4.09
N PHE A 19 -2.37 7.25 2.95
CA PHE A 19 -2.96 7.33 1.63
C PHE A 19 -2.79 5.99 0.93
N SER A 20 -3.84 5.51 0.27
CA SER A 20 -3.78 4.29 -0.52
C SER A 20 -4.14 4.59 -1.96
N ILE A 21 -3.30 4.17 -2.89
CA ILE A 21 -3.56 4.30 -4.32
C ILE A 21 -3.54 2.90 -4.93
N ASP A 22 -4.63 2.53 -5.60
CA ASP A 22 -4.69 1.29 -6.36
C ASP A 22 -4.10 1.54 -7.75
N TYR A 23 -3.01 0.84 -8.06
CA TYR A 23 -2.39 0.89 -9.38
C TYR A 23 -2.69 -0.40 -10.12
N GLN A 24 -3.24 -0.24 -11.32
CA GLN A 24 -3.36 -1.34 -12.25
C GLN A 24 -1.97 -1.72 -12.76
N ARG A 25 -1.55 -2.96 -12.56
CA ARG A 25 -0.23 -3.42 -13.00
C ARG A 25 -0.16 -3.35 -14.52
N PHE A 26 0.80 -2.58 -15.04
CA PHE A 26 1.11 -2.58 -16.46
C PHE A 26 1.52 -4.00 -16.87
N ARG A 27 0.70 -4.64 -17.71
CA ARG A 27 0.99 -5.96 -18.27
C ARG A 27 1.69 -5.77 -19.60
N SER A 28 2.99 -6.02 -19.65
CA SER A 28 3.64 -6.29 -20.94
C SER A 28 3.11 -7.60 -21.49
N ASP A 29 2.84 -7.63 -22.79
CA ASP A 29 2.23 -8.76 -23.51
C ASP A 29 3.13 -10.00 -23.44
N ALA A 30 2.90 -10.83 -22.42
CA ALA A 30 3.46 -12.17 -22.29
C ALA A 30 2.33 -13.11 -21.82
N SER A 31 1.27 -13.11 -22.62
CA SER A 31 -0.06 -13.69 -22.36
C SER A 31 -0.10 -15.23 -22.18
N LYS A 32 1.00 -15.99 -22.34
CA LYS A 32 0.87 -17.44 -22.57
C LYS A 32 1.34 -18.44 -21.49
N ASN A 33 2.01 -18.06 -20.39
CA ASN A 33 2.63 -19.10 -19.56
C ASN A 33 2.66 -18.92 -18.02
N ARG A 34 1.96 -17.95 -17.42
CA ARG A 34 1.94 -17.85 -15.95
C ARG A 34 0.57 -17.46 -15.43
N SER A 35 0.01 -18.33 -14.59
CA SER A 35 -1.11 -18.02 -13.70
C SER A 35 -0.65 -16.97 -12.68
N TYR A 36 -0.84 -15.69 -13.02
CA TYR A 36 -0.54 -14.58 -12.12
C TYR A 36 -1.61 -14.51 -11.03
N SER A 37 -1.17 -14.60 -9.77
CA SER A 37 -2.06 -14.72 -8.62
C SER A 37 -2.58 -13.38 -8.07
N SER A 38 -2.22 -12.23 -8.66
CA SER A 38 -2.69 -10.90 -8.19
C SER A 38 -2.69 -9.88 -9.32
N ASP A 39 -3.89 -9.35 -9.59
CA ASP A 39 -4.22 -8.46 -10.72
C ASP A 39 -3.81 -6.99 -10.46
N SER A 40 -3.84 -6.58 -9.19
CA SER A 40 -3.66 -5.20 -8.75
C SER A 40 -2.55 -5.07 -7.71
N THR A 41 -1.91 -3.90 -7.68
CA THR A 41 -0.97 -3.51 -6.63
C THR A 41 -1.56 -2.32 -5.88
N ILE A 42 -1.81 -2.49 -4.58
CA ILE A 42 -2.20 -1.37 -3.72
C ILE A 42 -0.95 -0.77 -3.13
N GLU A 43 -0.67 0.49 -3.45
CA GLU A 43 0.40 1.27 -2.84
C GLU A 43 -0.13 1.97 -1.59
N TYR A 44 0.60 1.87 -0.49
CA TYR A 44 0.30 2.57 0.76
C TYR A 44 1.40 3.61 1.04
N LEU A 45 1.02 4.88 1.07
CA LEU A 45 1.87 5.99 1.47
C LEU A 45 1.56 6.36 2.92
N HIS A 46 2.57 6.24 3.78
CA HIS A 46 2.46 6.53 5.21
C HIS A 46 3.14 7.87 5.52
N LEU A 47 2.35 8.87 5.93
CA LEU A 47 2.82 10.18 6.35
C LEU A 47 2.76 10.30 7.87
N CYS A 48 3.85 10.73 8.48
CA CYS A 48 3.94 10.92 9.92
C CYS A 48 4.60 12.27 10.22
N GLU A 49 3.80 13.27 10.60
CA GLU A 49 4.27 14.59 11.01
C GLU A 49 4.52 14.62 12.51
N LYS A 50 5.75 14.95 12.91
CA LYS A 50 6.12 15.20 14.31
C LYS A 50 6.01 16.70 14.57
N PHE A 51 5.48 17.07 15.74
CA PHE A 51 5.46 18.45 16.23
C PHE A 51 6.87 18.95 16.55
#